data_AF-A0AAN8C410-F1
#
_entry.id   AF-A0AAN8C410-F1
#
_cell.length_a   1.000
_cell.length_b   1.000
_cell.length_c   1.000
_cell.angle_alpha   90.00
_cell.angle_beta   90.00
_cell.angle_gamma   90.00
#
_symmetry.space_group_name_H-M   'P 1'
#
loop_
_entity.id
_entity.type
_entity.pdbx_description
1 polymer ?
#
loop_
_entity_poly.entity_id
_entity_poly.type
_entity_poly.pdbx_seq_one_letter_code
_entity_poly.pdbx_strand_id
1 'polypeptide(L)'
;MSPIGRAVMFAIYKGSVHTHTLNVAGEDCIKVATILNNAFYLEELHFTIEGRDTHYFVKPGLPDADLASLHLTSGHKTLENGVNVTVSQSTTVMDSRTRRFADVEIQAGALGLHIRYGSTVDEEKVRVVEFARHRALAGAWAREQQRVRDGEEGVRPWTEGEKRQLLSSGKVLGFDGYYVLSIEQYPELADSANNIHFLRQSEIGKR
;
A
#
# COMPACT_ATOMS: atom_id res chain seq x y z
N MET A 1 -0.55 18.00 -11.54
CA MET A 1 -1.78 18.68 -11.07
C MET A 1 -2.18 18.04 -9.75
N SER A 2 -2.64 18.81 -8.76
CA SER A 2 -3.00 18.28 -7.43
C SER A 2 -4.38 17.60 -7.48
N PRO A 3 -4.56 16.41 -6.86
CA PRO A 3 -5.88 15.78 -6.75
C PRO A 3 -6.80 16.59 -5.81
N ILE A 4 -6.23 17.27 -4.82
CA ILE A 4 -6.93 18.32 -4.06
C ILE A 4 -6.88 19.59 -4.90
N GLY A 5 -7.95 19.83 -5.66
CA GLY A 5 -8.04 20.97 -6.55
C GLY A 5 -8.23 22.31 -5.85
N ARG A 6 -8.24 23.38 -6.64
CA ARG A 6 -8.48 24.73 -6.15
C ARG A 6 -9.83 24.82 -5.43
N ALA A 7 -9.87 25.59 -4.34
CA ALA A 7 -11.08 25.84 -3.55
C ALA A 7 -11.66 24.61 -2.83
N VAL A 8 -10.81 23.60 -2.62
CA VAL A 8 -11.06 22.46 -1.72
C VAL A 8 -10.15 22.61 -0.50
N MET A 9 -10.75 22.65 0.68
CA MET A 9 -10.04 22.49 1.95
C MET A 9 -9.87 20.99 2.21
N PHE A 10 -8.68 20.61 2.65
CA PHE A 10 -8.34 19.26 3.10
C PHE A 10 -7.58 19.37 4.41
N ALA A 11 -8.05 18.66 5.42
CA ALA A 11 -7.41 18.59 6.73
C ALA A 11 -7.48 17.17 7.27
N ILE A 12 -6.43 16.76 7.99
CA ILE A 12 -6.42 15.52 8.77
C ILE A 12 -6.39 15.92 10.23
N TYR A 13 -7.39 15.50 11.00
CA TYR A 13 -7.49 15.78 12.42
C TYR A 13 -7.75 14.48 13.17
N LYS A 14 -6.82 14.11 14.05
CA LYS A 14 -6.86 12.85 14.81
C LYS A 14 -7.09 11.62 13.90
N GLY A 15 -6.34 11.56 12.80
CA GLY A 15 -6.47 10.51 11.79
C GLY A 15 -7.71 10.59 10.89
N SER A 16 -8.69 11.47 11.13
CA SER A 16 -9.87 11.61 10.26
C SER A 16 -9.68 12.74 9.24
N VAL A 17 -10.02 12.46 7.99
CA VAL A 17 -9.99 13.41 6.89
C VAL A 17 -11.26 14.23 6.90
N HIS A 18 -11.11 15.55 6.89
CA HIS A 18 -12.20 16.50 6.68
C HIS A 18 -11.93 17.29 5.42
N THR A 19 -12.93 17.33 4.54
CA THR A 19 -12.89 18.16 3.34
C THR A 19 -14.04 19.15 3.34
N HIS A 20 -13.80 20.32 2.77
CA HIS A 20 -14.83 21.32 2.54
C HIS A 20 -14.61 21.98 1.19
N THR A 21 -15.66 22.10 0.40
CA THR A 21 -15.59 22.69 -0.94
C THR A 21 -16.26 24.05 -0.93
N LEU A 22 -15.62 25.04 -1.56
CA LEU A 22 -16.24 26.34 -1.80
C LEU A 22 -17.04 26.30 -3.11
N ASN A 23 -17.97 27.25 -3.27
CA ASN A 23 -18.86 27.32 -4.46
C ASN A 23 -18.12 27.43 -5.81
N VAL A 24 -16.85 27.81 -5.81
CA VAL A 24 -16.00 27.95 -7.01
C VAL A 24 -15.15 26.71 -7.29
N ALA A 25 -15.28 25.65 -6.50
CA ALA A 25 -14.58 24.38 -6.72
C ALA A 25 -15.10 23.69 -7.99
N GLY A 26 -14.19 23.17 -8.80
CA GLY A 26 -14.55 22.40 -9.99
C GLY A 26 -15.24 21.07 -9.63
N GLU A 27 -16.13 20.60 -10.50
CA GLU A 27 -16.95 19.41 -10.25
C GLU A 27 -16.10 18.18 -9.89
N ASP A 28 -15.03 17.93 -10.64
CA ASP A 28 -14.14 16.79 -10.38
C ASP A 28 -13.36 16.91 -9.07
N CYS A 29 -13.07 18.14 -8.64
CA CYS A 29 -12.45 18.38 -7.34
C CYS A 29 -13.43 18.09 -6.20
N ILE A 30 -14.72 18.41 -6.40
CA ILE A 30 -15.80 18.08 -5.46
C ILE A 30 -15.97 16.56 -5.35
N LYS A 31 -15.90 15.83 -6.48
CA LYS A 31 -15.96 14.36 -6.49
C LYS A 31 -14.82 13.74 -5.67
N VAL A 32 -13.58 14.17 -5.91
CA VAL A 32 -12.41 13.70 -5.14
C VAL A 32 -12.53 14.05 -3.65
N ALA A 33 -12.94 15.29 -3.33
CA ALA A 33 -13.15 15.71 -1.95
C ALA A 33 -14.20 14.84 -1.24
N THR A 34 -15.32 14.54 -1.90
CA THR A 34 -16.39 13.69 -1.37
C THR A 34 -15.86 12.29 -1.03
N ILE A 35 -15.08 11.66 -1.92
CA ILE A 35 -14.48 10.34 -1.70
C ILE A 35 -13.51 10.34 -0.52
N LEU A 36 -12.78 11.43 -0.29
CA LEU A 36 -11.83 11.53 0.81
C LEU A 36 -12.49 11.92 2.14
N ASN A 37 -13.62 12.63 2.10
CA ASN A 37 -14.27 13.15 3.30
C ASN A 37 -14.67 12.05 4.27
N ASN A 38 -14.38 12.22 5.56
CA ASN A 38 -14.61 11.24 6.63
C ASN A 38 -13.85 9.91 6.47
N ALA A 39 -12.86 9.84 5.58
CA ALA A 39 -11.93 8.72 5.59
C ALA A 39 -10.98 8.79 6.79
N PHE A 40 -10.48 7.66 7.25
CA PHE A 40 -9.40 7.58 8.21
C PHE A 40 -8.08 7.42 7.47
N TYR A 41 -7.14 8.35 7.66
CA TYR A 41 -5.80 8.26 7.11
C TYR A 41 -4.95 7.29 7.94
N LEU A 42 -4.23 6.40 7.27
CA LEU A 42 -3.25 5.54 7.92
C LEU A 42 -1.93 6.32 8.07
N GLU A 43 -1.84 7.05 9.17
CA GLU A 43 -0.61 7.77 9.55
C GLU A 43 0.60 6.82 9.55
N GLU A 44 1.75 7.33 9.09
CA GLU A 44 3.05 6.62 9.00
C GLU A 44 3.11 5.44 8.02
N LEU A 45 1.98 5.02 7.43
CA LEU A 45 1.92 3.98 6.40
C LEU A 45 1.75 4.60 5.01
N HIS A 46 2.80 5.24 4.51
CA HIS A 46 2.88 5.72 3.13
C HIS A 46 4.20 5.27 2.49
N PHE A 47 4.17 4.98 1.19
CA PHE A 47 5.28 4.33 0.49
C PHE A 47 5.47 4.90 -0.91
N THR A 48 6.71 4.85 -1.42
CA THR A 48 6.98 5.15 -2.83
C THR A 48 6.97 3.87 -3.65
N ILE A 49 5.87 3.61 -4.37
CA ILE A 49 5.65 2.38 -5.14
C ILE A 49 5.70 2.71 -6.63
N GLU A 50 6.64 2.12 -7.37
CA GLU A 50 6.82 2.37 -8.81
C GLU A 50 6.95 3.87 -9.16
N GLY A 51 7.63 4.63 -8.30
CA GLY A 51 7.80 6.09 -8.46
C GLY A 51 6.56 6.91 -8.08
N ARG A 52 5.53 6.30 -7.48
CA ARG A 52 4.32 6.97 -6.99
C ARG A 52 4.32 7.06 -5.47
N ASP A 53 4.10 8.26 -4.94
CA ASP A 53 3.86 8.50 -3.52
C ASP A 53 2.45 8.01 -3.17
N THR A 54 2.37 6.93 -2.43
CA THR A 54 1.14 6.16 -2.19
C THR A 54 0.69 6.30 -0.75
N HIS A 55 -0.51 6.83 -0.55
CA HIS A 55 -1.16 7.05 0.73
C HIS A 55 -2.39 6.17 0.89
N TYR A 56 -2.63 5.69 2.12
CA TYR A 56 -3.72 4.76 2.41
C TYR A 56 -4.76 5.37 3.35
N PHE A 57 -6.03 5.11 3.04
CA PHE A 57 -7.20 5.60 3.74
C PHE A 57 -8.23 4.49 3.89
N VAL A 58 -9.07 4.60 4.93
CA VAL A 58 -10.11 3.62 5.24
C VAL A 58 -11.45 4.29 5.46
N LYS A 59 -12.51 3.68 4.94
CA LYS A 59 -13.91 4.04 5.25
C LYS A 59 -14.68 2.79 5.67
N PRO A 60 -15.18 2.71 6.92
CA PRO A 60 -15.96 1.53 7.36
C PRO A 60 -17.28 1.31 6.61
N GLY A 61 -17.80 2.35 5.97
CA GLY A 61 -19.06 2.32 5.22
C GLY A 61 -18.95 1.72 3.81
N LEU A 62 -20.07 1.74 3.11
CA LEU A 62 -20.18 1.36 1.70
C LEU A 62 -19.78 2.54 0.78
N PRO A 63 -19.24 2.26 -0.42
CA PRO A 63 -18.79 3.30 -1.33
C PRO A 63 -19.93 3.97 -2.11
N ASP A 64 -21.15 3.45 -2.06
CA ASP A 64 -22.28 3.83 -2.93
C ASP A 64 -22.55 5.35 -2.94
N ALA A 65 -22.58 5.99 -1.77
CA ALA A 65 -22.83 7.42 -1.66
C ALA A 65 -21.71 8.26 -2.30
N ASP A 66 -20.45 7.86 -2.10
CA ASP A 66 -19.29 8.59 -2.58
C ASP A 66 -19.08 8.38 -4.09
N LEU A 67 -19.37 7.18 -4.59
CA LEU A 67 -19.20 6.82 -6.00
C LEU A 67 -20.42 7.14 -6.88
N ALA A 68 -21.58 7.49 -6.29
CA ALA A 68 -22.80 7.82 -7.03
C ALA A 68 -22.56 8.91 -8.09
N SER A 69 -21.84 9.97 -7.71
CA SER A 69 -21.52 11.09 -8.62
C SER A 69 -20.57 10.69 -9.76
N LEU A 70 -19.72 9.69 -9.53
CA LEU A 70 -18.80 9.17 -10.55
C LEU A 70 -19.48 8.25 -11.56
N HIS A 71 -20.67 7.72 -11.23
CA HIS A 71 -21.35 6.68 -12.01
C HIS A 71 -20.41 5.50 -12.30
N LEU A 72 -19.58 5.15 -11.31
CA LEU A 72 -18.52 4.13 -11.43
C LEU A 72 -18.66 3.13 -10.29
N THR A 73 -19.03 1.89 -10.61
CA THR A 73 -19.14 0.79 -9.63
C THR A 73 -17.93 -0.12 -9.65
N SER A 74 -17.26 -0.25 -10.79
CA SER A 74 -15.99 -0.95 -10.98
C SER A 74 -15.28 -0.45 -12.24
N GLY A 75 -13.97 -0.71 -12.34
CA GLY A 75 -13.16 -0.32 -13.50
C GLY A 75 -12.48 1.03 -13.31
N HIS A 76 -12.13 1.69 -14.41
CA HIS A 76 -11.31 2.90 -14.40
C HIS A 76 -12.06 4.05 -15.09
N LYS A 77 -11.91 5.27 -14.55
CA LYS A 77 -12.43 6.51 -15.12
C LYS A 77 -11.39 7.62 -14.99
N THR A 78 -11.08 8.28 -16.09
CA THR A 78 -10.33 9.55 -16.08
C THR A 78 -11.31 10.70 -16.00
N LEU A 79 -11.10 11.59 -15.04
CA LEU A 79 -11.84 12.83 -14.85
C LEU A 79 -11.36 13.90 -15.85
N GLU A 80 -12.14 14.97 -16.05
CA GLU A 80 -11.81 16.02 -17.02
C GLU A 80 -10.53 16.78 -16.63
N ASN A 81 -10.26 16.87 -15.33
CA ASN A 81 -9.02 17.44 -14.80
C ASN A 81 -7.81 16.49 -14.90
N GLY A 82 -7.94 15.31 -15.53
CA GLY A 82 -6.87 14.34 -15.73
C GLY A 82 -6.57 13.45 -14.51
N VAL A 83 -7.35 13.54 -13.44
CA VAL A 83 -7.28 12.60 -12.31
C VAL A 83 -7.86 11.25 -12.74
N ASN A 84 -7.13 10.18 -12.47
CA ASN A 84 -7.60 8.82 -12.72
C ASN A 84 -8.23 8.25 -11.46
N VAL A 85 -9.38 7.60 -11.60
CA VAL A 85 -10.08 6.91 -10.52
C VAL A 85 -10.29 5.46 -10.93
N THR A 86 -9.76 4.52 -10.16
CA THR A 86 -9.96 3.08 -10.35
C THR A 86 -10.75 2.52 -9.18
N VAL A 87 -11.76 1.72 -9.46
CA VAL A 87 -12.58 1.04 -8.46
C VAL A 87 -12.51 -0.46 -8.68
N SER A 88 -12.11 -1.18 -7.64
CA SER A 88 -12.15 -2.64 -7.62
C SER A 88 -12.99 -3.10 -6.44
N GLN A 89 -13.77 -4.17 -6.64
CA GLN A 89 -14.59 -4.75 -5.59
C GLN A 89 -14.08 -6.15 -5.27
N SER A 90 -14.04 -6.47 -3.98
CA SER A 90 -13.66 -7.80 -3.51
C SER A 90 -14.65 -8.28 -2.46
N THR A 91 -14.79 -9.59 -2.33
CA THR A 91 -15.65 -10.22 -1.34
C THR A 91 -14.88 -11.32 -0.65
N THR A 92 -14.99 -11.40 0.67
CA THR A 92 -14.32 -12.43 1.46
C THR A 92 -15.22 -12.92 2.57
N VAL A 93 -15.09 -14.20 2.94
CA VAL A 93 -15.83 -14.78 4.06
C VAL A 93 -15.00 -14.57 5.33
N MET A 94 -15.52 -13.77 6.26
CA MET A 94 -14.93 -13.52 7.58
C MET A 94 -15.97 -13.80 8.65
N ASP A 95 -15.60 -14.54 9.69
CA ASP A 95 -16.49 -14.91 10.80
C ASP A 95 -17.82 -15.52 10.32
N SER A 96 -17.75 -16.43 9.35
CA SER A 96 -18.93 -17.05 8.69
C SER A 96 -19.89 -16.09 7.98
N ARG A 97 -19.51 -14.81 7.81
CA ARG A 97 -20.27 -13.80 7.08
C ARG A 97 -19.52 -13.37 5.83
N THR A 98 -20.27 -13.18 4.74
CA THR A 98 -19.72 -12.60 3.52
C THR A 98 -19.57 -11.09 3.71
N ARG A 99 -18.34 -10.56 3.70
CA ARG A 99 -18.07 -9.12 3.72
C ARG A 99 -17.64 -8.66 2.33
N ARG A 100 -18.10 -7.47 1.94
CA ARG A 100 -17.73 -6.81 0.68
C ARG A 100 -16.80 -5.65 0.99
N PHE A 101 -15.79 -5.50 0.16
CA PHE A 101 -14.85 -4.39 0.19
C PHE A 101 -14.84 -3.73 -1.18
N ALA A 102 -14.55 -2.44 -1.20
CA ALA A 102 -14.21 -1.73 -2.42
C ALA A 102 -12.90 -0.99 -2.20
N ASP A 103 -11.95 -1.15 -3.11
CA ASP A 103 -10.72 -0.39 -3.13
C ASP A 103 -10.87 0.67 -4.23
N VAL A 104 -10.79 1.95 -3.84
CA VAL A 104 -10.82 3.10 -4.74
C VAL A 104 -9.42 3.70 -4.77
N GLU A 105 -8.80 3.75 -5.95
CA GLU A 105 -7.51 4.39 -6.18
C GLU A 105 -7.73 5.69 -6.93
N ILE A 106 -7.27 6.80 -6.36
CA ILE A 106 -7.25 8.11 -7.01
C ILE A 106 -5.80 8.45 -7.33
N GLN A 107 -5.49 8.58 -8.61
CA GLN A 107 -4.14 8.90 -9.08
C GLN A 107 -4.10 10.25 -9.79
N ALA A 108 -3.14 11.08 -9.40
CA ALA A 108 -2.86 12.38 -10.02
C ALA A 108 -1.35 12.59 -10.15
N GLY A 109 -0.81 12.37 -11.35
CA GLY A 109 0.63 12.38 -11.58
C GLY A 109 1.34 11.28 -10.77
N ALA A 110 2.31 11.68 -9.95
CA ALA A 110 3.05 10.78 -9.07
C ALA A 110 2.37 10.53 -7.70
N LEU A 111 1.20 11.13 -7.44
CA LEU A 111 0.46 10.91 -6.19
C LEU A 111 -0.62 9.84 -6.41
N GLY A 112 -0.66 8.84 -5.52
CA GLY A 112 -1.69 7.81 -5.46
C GLY A 112 -2.36 7.77 -4.09
N LEU A 113 -3.69 7.85 -4.06
CA LEU A 113 -4.49 7.75 -2.84
C LEU A 113 -5.34 6.48 -2.91
N HIS A 114 -5.14 5.55 -1.99
CA HIS A 114 -5.91 4.31 -1.89
C HIS A 114 -6.91 4.42 -0.76
N ILE A 115 -8.19 4.25 -1.06
CA ILE A 115 -9.28 4.27 -0.09
C ILE A 115 -9.95 2.90 -0.08
N ARG A 116 -9.85 2.19 1.05
CA ARG A 116 -10.55 0.92 1.25
C ARG A 116 -11.86 1.13 2.00
N TYR A 117 -12.95 0.68 1.39
CA TYR A 117 -14.29 0.65 1.95
C TYR A 117 -14.62 -0.71 2.59
N GLY A 118 -15.44 -0.70 3.64
CA GLY A 118 -15.94 -1.90 4.30
C GLY A 118 -14.94 -2.60 5.25
N SER A 119 -13.83 -1.92 5.59
CA SER A 119 -12.82 -2.41 6.53
C SER A 119 -12.67 -1.47 7.73
N THR A 120 -12.15 -1.97 8.84
CA THR A 120 -11.70 -1.12 9.96
C THR A 120 -10.28 -0.59 9.73
N VAL A 121 -9.90 0.42 10.51
CA VAL A 121 -8.53 0.97 10.48
C VAL A 121 -7.50 -0.11 10.81
N ASP A 122 -7.74 -0.93 11.83
CA ASP A 122 -6.79 -1.96 12.26
C ASP A 122 -6.64 -3.07 11.22
N GLU A 123 -7.75 -3.49 10.59
CA GLU A 123 -7.73 -4.49 9.51
C GLU A 123 -6.89 -4.01 8.32
N GLU A 124 -7.09 -2.77 7.87
CA GLU A 124 -6.33 -2.25 6.73
C GLU A 124 -4.88 -1.94 7.07
N LYS A 125 -4.57 -1.50 8.31
CA LYS A 125 -3.18 -1.36 8.76
C LYS A 125 -2.42 -2.67 8.61
N VAL A 126 -3.01 -3.79 9.09
CA VAL A 126 -2.41 -5.12 8.95
C VAL A 126 -2.22 -5.46 7.46
N ARG A 127 -3.24 -5.24 6.62
CA ARG A 127 -3.16 -5.54 5.18
C ARG A 127 -2.07 -4.72 4.46
N VAL A 128 -1.97 -3.43 4.75
CA VAL A 128 -0.97 -2.54 4.13
C VAL A 128 0.44 -2.91 4.56
N VAL A 129 0.65 -3.22 5.85
CA VAL A 129 1.94 -3.70 6.37
C VAL A 129 2.34 -5.02 5.73
N GLU A 130 1.41 -5.96 5.53
CA GLU A 130 1.70 -7.22 4.84
C GLU A 130 2.09 -7.00 3.37
N PHE A 131 1.44 -6.06 2.67
CA PHE A 131 1.87 -5.69 1.32
C PHE A 131 3.25 -5.05 1.29
N ALA A 132 3.55 -4.17 2.25
CA ALA A 132 4.87 -3.58 2.41
C ALA A 132 5.93 -4.66 2.63
N ARG A 133 5.66 -5.61 3.54
CA ARG A 133 6.52 -6.76 3.81
C ARG A 133 6.78 -7.59 2.57
N HIS A 134 5.74 -7.91 1.80
CA HIS A 134 5.90 -8.66 0.56
C HIS A 134 6.84 -7.94 -0.41
N ARG A 135 6.72 -6.62 -0.57
CA ARG A 135 7.63 -5.81 -1.40
C ARG A 135 9.05 -5.83 -0.87
N ALA A 136 9.24 -5.64 0.45
CA ALA A 136 10.55 -5.69 1.09
C ALA A 136 11.25 -7.03 0.85
N LEU A 137 10.54 -8.14 1.05
CA LEU A 137 11.04 -9.50 0.85
C LEU A 137 11.40 -9.75 -0.63
N ALA A 138 10.50 -9.41 -1.55
CA ALA A 138 10.74 -9.57 -2.98
C ALA A 138 11.96 -8.77 -3.44
N GLY A 139 12.07 -7.51 -2.99
CA GLY A 139 13.23 -6.66 -3.28
C GLY A 139 14.52 -7.17 -2.65
N ALA A 140 14.47 -7.70 -1.43
CA ALA A 140 15.65 -8.27 -0.78
C ALA A 140 16.16 -9.51 -1.53
N TRP A 141 15.27 -10.43 -1.88
CA TRP A 141 15.61 -11.62 -2.64
C TRP A 141 16.14 -11.29 -4.04
N ALA A 142 15.50 -10.35 -4.75
CA ALA A 142 15.95 -9.93 -6.08
C ALA A 142 17.36 -9.33 -6.05
N ARG A 143 17.65 -8.49 -5.04
CA ARG A 143 19.00 -7.91 -4.88
C ARG A 143 20.04 -8.95 -4.49
N GLU A 144 19.69 -9.89 -3.64
CA GLU A 144 20.60 -10.98 -3.27
C GLU A 144 20.90 -11.90 -4.45
N GLN A 145 19.88 -12.22 -5.25
CA GLN A 145 20.06 -12.97 -6.48
C GLN A 145 20.98 -12.22 -7.46
N GLN A 146 20.82 -10.91 -7.58
CA GLN A 146 21.65 -10.09 -8.45
C GLN A 146 23.11 -10.05 -7.96
N ARG A 147 23.37 -9.87 -6.67
CA ARG A 147 24.72 -9.93 -6.08
C ARG A 147 25.43 -11.24 -6.38
N VAL A 148 24.74 -12.36 -6.17
CA VAL A 148 25.30 -13.69 -6.47
C VAL A 148 25.55 -13.88 -7.96
N ARG A 149 24.70 -13.30 -8.83
CA ARG A 149 24.89 -13.31 -10.28
C ARG A 149 26.12 -12.50 -10.71
N ASP A 150 26.37 -11.37 -10.04
CA ASP A 150 27.50 -10.47 -10.31
C ASP A 150 28.81 -10.96 -9.68
N GLY A 151 28.78 -12.05 -8.91
CA GLY A 151 29.94 -12.62 -8.22
C GLY A 151 30.34 -11.82 -6.97
N GLU A 152 29.48 -10.90 -6.52
CA GLU A 152 29.68 -10.16 -5.27
C GLU A 152 29.47 -11.07 -4.05
N GLU A 153 30.04 -10.65 -2.92
CA GLU A 153 29.71 -11.29 -1.66
C GLU A 153 28.24 -10.97 -1.31
N GLY A 154 27.44 -12.03 -1.19
CA GLY A 154 26.06 -11.93 -0.75
C GLY A 154 25.97 -11.31 0.65
N VAL A 155 24.78 -10.83 1.04
CA VAL A 155 24.53 -10.35 2.41
C VAL A 155 24.83 -11.45 3.44
N ARG A 156 24.87 -12.72 3.00
CA ARG A 156 25.25 -13.88 3.79
C ARG A 156 26.19 -14.79 2.98
N PRO A 157 27.11 -15.54 3.64
CA PRO A 157 27.89 -16.58 2.98
C PRO A 157 27.01 -17.77 2.57
N TRP A 158 26.44 -17.72 1.38
CA TRP A 158 25.73 -18.84 0.77
C TRP A 158 26.70 -19.93 0.32
N THR A 159 26.32 -21.19 0.55
CA THR A 159 27.02 -22.34 -0.02
C THR A 159 26.78 -22.42 -1.54
N GLU A 160 27.64 -23.15 -2.26
CA GLU A 160 27.48 -23.32 -3.72
C GLU A 160 26.17 -24.01 -4.13
N GLY A 161 25.57 -24.80 -3.25
CA GLY A 161 24.23 -25.36 -3.46
C GLY A 161 23.14 -24.29 -3.37
N GLU A 162 23.21 -23.45 -2.33
CA GLU A 162 22.26 -22.37 -2.08
C GLU A 162 22.37 -21.27 -3.13
N LYS A 163 23.58 -20.91 -3.58
CA LYS A 163 23.78 -19.97 -4.70
C LYS A 163 23.09 -20.45 -5.97
N ARG A 164 23.25 -21.73 -6.34
CA ARG A 164 22.55 -22.32 -7.50
C ARG A 164 21.03 -22.27 -7.33
N GLN A 165 20.53 -22.52 -6.12
CA GLN A 165 19.10 -22.42 -5.83
C GLN A 165 18.58 -20.99 -5.95
N LEU A 166 19.33 -20.01 -5.42
CA LEU A 166 18.99 -18.60 -5.48
C LEU A 166 18.94 -18.11 -6.94
N LEU A 167 19.93 -18.48 -7.75
CA LEU A 167 19.97 -18.13 -9.17
C LEU A 167 18.84 -18.77 -9.99
N SER A 168 18.40 -19.98 -9.64
CA SER A 168 17.36 -20.71 -10.37
C SER A 168 15.95 -20.36 -9.93
N SER A 169 15.70 -20.17 -8.63
CA SER A 169 14.36 -20.01 -8.07
C SER A 169 14.09 -18.65 -7.43
N GLY A 170 15.10 -17.79 -7.35
CA GLY A 170 15.00 -16.45 -6.74
C GLY A 170 15.00 -16.46 -5.20
N LYS A 171 15.04 -17.63 -4.56
CA LYS A 171 15.07 -17.78 -3.11
C LYS A 171 15.84 -19.03 -2.69
N VAL A 172 16.18 -19.13 -1.42
CA VAL A 172 16.83 -20.33 -0.84
C VAL A 172 15.85 -21.02 0.11
N LEU A 173 15.64 -22.32 -0.06
CA LEU A 173 14.69 -23.08 0.77
C LEU A 173 15.21 -23.15 2.21
N GLY A 174 14.29 -23.00 3.18
CA GLY A 174 14.62 -23.02 4.60
C GLY A 174 15.11 -21.69 5.16
N PHE A 175 15.25 -20.66 4.31
CA PHE A 175 15.49 -19.28 4.73
C PHE A 175 14.25 -18.44 4.53
N ASP A 176 14.01 -17.55 5.49
CA ASP A 176 12.98 -16.54 5.41
C ASP A 176 13.56 -15.17 5.77
N GLY A 177 12.88 -14.11 5.34
CA GLY A 177 13.29 -12.74 5.62
C GLY A 177 12.61 -12.18 6.87
N TYR A 178 13.43 -11.59 7.73
CA TYR A 178 13.00 -10.96 8.98
C TYR A 178 13.44 -9.51 9.00
N TYR A 179 12.65 -8.66 9.63
CA TYR A 179 13.05 -7.26 9.84
C TYR A 179 14.25 -7.16 10.79
N VAL A 180 15.20 -6.30 10.45
CA VAL A 180 16.34 -5.97 11.31
C VAL A 180 15.91 -4.94 12.35
N LEU A 181 15.30 -3.86 11.90
CA LEU A 181 14.69 -2.81 12.73
C LEU A 181 13.20 -3.05 12.86
N SER A 182 12.66 -2.86 14.07
CA SER A 182 11.22 -3.03 14.32
C SER A 182 10.42 -2.03 13.50
N ILE A 183 9.48 -2.55 12.70
CA ILE A 183 8.55 -1.73 11.91
C ILE A 183 7.44 -1.09 12.76
N GLU A 184 7.32 -1.49 14.03
CA GLU A 184 6.43 -0.80 14.98
C GLU A 184 7.03 0.54 15.44
N GLN A 185 8.37 0.64 15.43
CA GLN A 185 9.10 1.86 15.76
C GLN A 185 9.47 2.67 14.52
N TYR A 186 9.66 1.98 13.38
CA TYR A 186 10.04 2.57 12.09
C TYR A 186 9.13 2.06 10.96
N PRO A 187 7.84 2.45 10.92
CA PRO A 187 6.89 1.99 9.90
C PRO A 187 7.31 2.31 8.47
N GLU A 188 8.07 3.41 8.29
CA GLU A 188 8.62 3.85 7.00
C GLU A 188 9.63 2.85 6.40
N LEU A 189 10.14 1.91 7.21
CA LEU A 189 11.06 0.86 6.75
C LEU A 189 10.32 -0.45 6.38
N ALA A 190 9.00 -0.49 6.45
CA ALA A 190 8.23 -1.72 6.23
C ALA A 190 8.33 -2.27 4.80
N ASP A 191 8.54 -1.42 3.78
CA ASP A 191 8.76 -1.88 2.41
C ASP A 191 10.25 -1.88 2.00
N SER A 192 11.15 -1.54 2.92
CA SER A 192 12.58 -1.44 2.66
C SER A 192 13.23 -2.82 2.61
N ALA A 193 13.68 -3.20 1.42
CA ALA A 193 14.49 -4.40 1.23
C ALA A 193 15.80 -4.38 2.05
N ASN A 194 16.33 -3.20 2.42
CA ASN A 194 17.54 -3.07 3.25
C ASN A 194 17.28 -3.43 4.71
N ASN A 195 16.03 -3.38 5.14
CA ASN A 195 15.63 -3.76 6.48
C ASN A 195 15.36 -5.27 6.60
N ILE A 196 15.61 -6.06 5.56
CA ILE A 196 15.38 -7.51 5.56
C ILE A 196 16.69 -8.27 5.74
N HIS A 197 16.68 -9.25 6.63
CA HIS A 197 17.77 -10.18 6.85
C HIS A 197 17.30 -11.63 6.75
N PHE A 198 18.08 -12.47 6.06
CA PHE A 198 17.72 -13.87 5.81
C PHE A 198 18.22 -14.80 6.92
N LEU A 199 17.28 -15.46 7.59
CA LEU A 199 17.55 -16.39 8.68
C LEU A 199 16.90 -17.74 8.43
N ARG A 200 17.55 -18.81 8.91
CA ARG A 200 16.92 -20.13 9.04
C ARG A 200 16.09 -20.21 10.30
N GLN A 201 15.12 -21.13 10.31
CA GLN A 201 14.28 -21.37 11.49
C GLN A 201 15.08 -21.69 12.76
N SER A 202 16.23 -22.36 12.62
CA SER A 202 17.15 -22.68 13.73
C SER A 202 17.84 -21.46 14.37
N GLU A 203 17.77 -20.29 13.74
CA GLU A 203 18.52 -19.09 14.12
C GLU A 203 17.63 -18.03 14.78
N ILE A 204 16.31 -18.18 14.65
CA ILE A 204 15.32 -17.23 15.16
C ILE A 204 15.36 -17.12 16.69
N GLY A 205 15.64 -18.22 17.41
CA GLY A 205 15.63 -18.26 18.88
C GLY A 205 16.98 -17.95 19.55
N LYS A 206 17.99 -17.53 18.80
CA LYS A 206 19.32 -17.14 19.34
C LYS A 206 19.52 -15.62 19.43
N ARG A 207 18.47 -14.85 19.17
CA ARG A 207 18.43 -13.39 19.30
C ARG A 207 17.75 -12.97 20.59
#